data_AF-A0A1I2R1W5-F1
#
_entry.id   AF-A0A1I2R1W5-F1
#
_cell.length_a   1.000
_cell.length_b   1.000
_cell.length_c   1.000
_cell.angle_alpha   90.00
_cell.angle_beta   90.00
_cell.angle_gamma   90.00
#
_symmetry.space_group_name_H-M   'P 1'
#
loop_
_entity.id
_entity.type
_entity.pdbx_description
1 polymer ?
#
loop_
_entity_poly.entity_id
_entity_poly.type
_entity_poly.pdbx_seq_one_letter_code
_entity_poly.pdbx_strand_id
1 'polypeptide(L)'
;MVNLLLSILLPLSFILTDTTKLHLLQDLQKDLGQLQTSERHFISDNSSLSPSVETVAEDLQLFSLVANLNLSQASYTWQEQGPHQIHRWRLDEGNIRSITQIQSIIQLDTVVTQRYADNKPPTQQHIRNSFTFRTYLVSTASEQHKLYYLTEEEQGLLAYRIGEKQVKITYAASKAGLADVLPDFLRQLDNLTATL
;
A
#
# COMPACT_ATOMS: atom_id res chain seq x y z
N MET A 1 16.59 22.78 -54.64
CA MET A 1 16.72 22.80 -53.17
C MET A 1 15.43 22.25 -52.60
N VAL A 2 15.48 21.04 -52.06
CA VAL A 2 14.34 20.25 -51.58
C VAL A 2 14.67 19.85 -50.15
N ASN A 3 13.63 19.72 -49.32
CA ASN A 3 13.62 19.24 -47.92
C ASN A 3 14.01 20.31 -46.88
N LEU A 4 13.39 20.45 -45.71
CA LEU A 4 12.54 19.55 -44.93
C LEU A 4 11.76 20.43 -43.92
N LEU A 5 10.42 20.46 -43.95
CA LEU A 5 9.59 21.05 -42.89
C LEU A 5 8.59 19.98 -42.46
N LEU A 6 9.05 19.04 -41.63
CA LEU A 6 8.18 18.06 -41.00
C LEU A 6 8.85 17.57 -39.72
N SER A 7 8.34 18.03 -38.57
CA SER A 7 8.55 17.60 -37.17
C SER A 7 8.17 18.84 -36.36
N ILE A 8 7.08 18.92 -35.62
CA ILE A 8 6.74 18.10 -34.45
C ILE A 8 5.23 18.27 -34.24
N LEU A 9 4.43 17.27 -34.62
CA LEU A 9 3.11 17.06 -34.04
C LEU A 9 3.32 16.03 -32.93
N LEU A 10 3.65 16.51 -31.75
CA LEU A 10 3.66 15.70 -30.54
C LEU A 10 2.19 15.50 -30.16
N PRO A 11 1.63 14.27 -30.21
CA PRO A 11 0.33 14.05 -29.62
C PRO A 11 0.52 14.26 -28.12
N LEU A 12 -0.16 15.26 -27.55
CA LEU A 12 -0.45 15.31 -26.12
C LEU A 12 -1.33 14.09 -25.82
N SER A 13 -0.68 12.93 -25.64
CA SER A 13 -1.27 11.80 -24.95
C SER A 13 -1.37 12.23 -23.49
N PHE A 14 -2.50 12.83 -23.12
CA PHE A 14 -2.91 12.83 -21.73
C PHE A 14 -2.96 11.35 -21.32
N ILE A 15 -1.98 10.92 -20.53
CA ILE A 15 -2.01 9.63 -19.86
C ILE A 15 -3.13 9.75 -18.83
N LEU A 16 -4.36 9.49 -19.27
CA LEU A 16 -5.42 9.09 -18.37
C LEU A 16 -4.95 7.76 -17.81
N THR A 17 -4.34 7.80 -16.63
CA THR A 17 -4.03 6.58 -15.89
C THR A 17 -5.35 5.85 -15.69
N ASP A 18 -5.42 4.62 -16.18
CA ASP A 18 -6.58 3.77 -15.97
C ASP A 18 -6.64 3.39 -14.48
N THR A 19 -7.30 4.25 -13.70
CA THR A 19 -7.46 4.11 -12.26
C THR A 19 -8.43 2.99 -11.88
N THR A 20 -9.01 2.28 -12.85
CA THR A 20 -9.93 1.16 -12.61
C THR A 20 -9.21 -0.17 -12.36
N LYS A 21 -7.88 -0.20 -12.45
CA LYS A 21 -7.08 -1.41 -12.27
C LYS A 21 -6.79 -1.68 -10.79
N LEU A 22 -7.06 -2.90 -10.36
CA LEU A 22 -6.58 -3.42 -9.06
C LEU A 22 -5.05 -3.58 -9.10
N HIS A 23 -4.35 -2.94 -8.16
CA HIS A 23 -2.87 -2.96 -8.08
C HIS A 23 -2.29 -4.10 -7.23
N LEU A 24 -3.13 -4.89 -6.57
CA LEU A 24 -2.70 -5.86 -5.55
C LEU A 24 -1.59 -6.82 -6.04
N LEU A 25 -1.68 -7.33 -7.27
CA LEU A 25 -0.68 -8.26 -7.79
C LEU A 25 0.70 -7.60 -7.92
N GLN A 26 0.72 -6.35 -8.41
CA GLN A 26 1.95 -5.58 -8.58
C GLN A 26 2.59 -5.30 -7.22
N ASP A 27 1.79 -4.94 -6.23
CA ASP A 27 2.26 -4.65 -4.88
C ASP A 27 2.79 -5.90 -4.18
N LEU A 28 2.09 -7.04 -4.27
CA LEU A 28 2.56 -8.31 -3.73
C LEU A 28 3.93 -8.72 -4.29
N GLN A 29 4.10 -8.61 -5.61
CA GLN A 29 5.36 -8.97 -6.28
C GLN A 29 6.50 -8.05 -5.84
N LYS A 30 6.24 -6.74 -5.79
CA LYS A 30 7.21 -5.74 -5.35
C LYS A 30 7.62 -5.96 -3.91
N ASP A 31 6.64 -6.10 -3.02
CA ASP A 31 6.87 -6.16 -1.59
C ASP A 31 7.58 -7.46 -1.19
N LEU A 32 7.24 -8.58 -1.83
CA LEU A 32 7.96 -9.84 -1.63
C LEU A 32 9.42 -9.70 -2.07
N GLY A 33 9.67 -9.09 -3.23
CA GLY A 33 11.04 -8.82 -3.68
C GLY A 33 11.83 -7.91 -2.73
N GLN A 34 11.17 -6.90 -2.15
CA GLN A 34 11.78 -6.03 -1.14
C GLN A 34 12.07 -6.76 0.17
N LEU A 35 11.18 -7.65 0.64
CA LEU A 35 11.40 -8.46 1.84
C LEU A 35 12.58 -9.42 1.67
N GLN A 36 12.70 -10.03 0.49
CA GLN A 36 13.79 -10.97 0.18
C GLN A 36 15.16 -10.29 0.06
N THR A 37 15.19 -9.02 -0.38
CA THR A 37 16.44 -8.28 -0.60
C THR A 37 16.83 -7.38 0.59
N SER A 38 15.87 -6.99 1.43
CA SER A 38 16.15 -6.18 2.61
C SER A 38 16.80 -7.00 3.71
N GLU A 39 18.09 -6.77 3.94
CA GLU A 39 18.88 -7.49 4.95
C GLU A 39 18.46 -7.18 6.40
N ARG A 40 17.62 -6.15 6.64
CA ARG A 40 17.28 -5.69 7.99
C ARG A 40 15.81 -5.29 8.10
N HIS A 41 14.98 -6.27 8.39
CA HIS A 41 13.58 -6.09 8.74
C HIS A 41 13.25 -6.90 10.01
N PHE A 42 12.19 -6.50 10.70
CA PHE A 42 11.63 -7.17 11.86
C PHE A 42 10.20 -7.56 11.55
N ILE A 43 9.86 -8.82 11.80
CA ILE A 43 8.53 -9.40 11.55
C ILE A 43 7.89 -9.66 12.91
N SER A 44 6.79 -8.96 13.17
CA SER A 44 5.94 -9.22 14.31
C SER A 44 4.73 -10.02 13.85
N ASP A 45 4.59 -11.26 14.30
CA ASP A 45 3.45 -12.14 14.01
C ASP A 45 2.82 -12.57 15.34
N ASN A 46 1.51 -12.42 15.48
CA ASN A 46 0.77 -12.81 16.70
C ASN A 46 0.42 -14.30 16.75
N SER A 47 0.65 -15.05 15.67
CA SER A 47 0.25 -16.45 15.51
C SER A 47 1.44 -17.42 15.45
N SER A 48 2.66 -16.90 15.28
CA SER A 48 3.88 -17.69 15.16
C SER A 48 4.94 -17.22 16.16
N LEU A 49 5.63 -18.17 16.80
CA LEU A 49 6.77 -17.90 17.68
C LEU A 49 8.08 -17.71 16.90
N SER A 50 8.09 -18.00 15.60
CA SER A 50 9.28 -17.93 14.75
C SER A 50 8.91 -17.37 13.37
N PRO A 51 8.48 -16.11 13.30
CA PRO A 51 8.15 -15.47 12.04
C PRO A 51 9.39 -15.35 11.15
N SER A 52 9.21 -15.59 9.86
CA SER A 52 10.26 -15.47 8.85
C SER A 52 9.71 -14.92 7.54
N VAL A 53 10.61 -14.53 6.63
CA VAL A 53 10.22 -14.13 5.27
C VAL A 53 9.48 -15.25 4.56
N GLU A 54 9.87 -16.51 4.80
CA GLU A 54 9.22 -17.68 4.18
C GLU A 54 7.77 -17.80 4.63
N THR A 55 7.51 -17.69 5.94
CA THR A 55 6.13 -17.75 6.45
C THR A 55 5.28 -16.61 5.89
N VAL A 56 5.86 -15.41 5.76
CA VAL A 56 5.17 -14.28 5.10
C VAL A 56 4.88 -14.60 3.64
N ALA A 57 5.85 -15.13 2.90
CA ALA A 57 5.67 -15.48 1.50
C ALA A 57 4.55 -16.51 1.29
N GLU A 58 4.46 -17.52 2.16
CA GLU A 58 3.37 -18.50 2.19
C GLU A 58 2.01 -17.82 2.41
N ASP A 59 1.90 -16.93 3.41
CA ASP A 59 0.66 -16.19 3.67
C ASP A 59 0.25 -15.32 2.48
N LEU A 60 1.21 -14.67 1.81
CA LEU A 60 0.98 -13.82 0.64
C LEU A 60 0.49 -14.58 -0.59
N GLN A 61 0.60 -15.92 -0.63
CA GLN A 61 -0.01 -16.73 -1.69
C GLN A 61 -1.53 -16.59 -1.67
N LEU A 62 -2.15 -16.46 -0.49
CA LEU A 62 -3.60 -16.28 -0.39
C LEU A 62 -4.04 -14.95 -1.03
N PHE A 63 -3.29 -13.87 -0.80
CA PHE A 63 -3.53 -12.59 -1.45
C PHE A 63 -3.30 -12.66 -2.96
N SER A 64 -2.32 -13.45 -3.40
CA SER A 64 -2.06 -13.68 -4.82
C SER A 64 -3.24 -14.35 -5.53
N LEU A 65 -3.96 -15.26 -4.86
CA LEU A 65 -5.20 -15.83 -5.41
C LEU A 65 -6.27 -14.76 -5.65
N VAL A 66 -6.42 -13.83 -4.71
CA VAL A 66 -7.36 -12.69 -4.85
C VAL A 66 -6.93 -11.75 -5.97
N ALA A 67 -5.64 -11.45 -6.05
CA ALA A 67 -5.07 -10.52 -7.03
C ALA A 67 -5.23 -10.99 -8.48
N ASN A 68 -5.38 -12.30 -8.69
CA ASN A 68 -5.56 -12.92 -10.02
C ASN A 68 -7.02 -13.19 -10.38
N LEU A 69 -7.98 -12.76 -9.55
CA LEU A 69 -9.40 -12.93 -9.88
C LEU A 69 -9.77 -12.15 -11.14
N ASN A 70 -10.61 -12.76 -11.97
CA ASN A 70 -11.21 -12.08 -13.11
C ASN A 70 -12.31 -11.12 -12.61
N LEU A 71 -12.03 -9.82 -12.66
CA LEU A 71 -12.96 -8.77 -12.23
C LEU A 71 -13.84 -8.23 -13.36
N SER A 72 -13.81 -8.82 -14.56
CA SER A 72 -14.59 -8.35 -15.71
C SER A 72 -16.10 -8.37 -15.50
N GLN A 73 -16.59 -9.24 -14.60
CA GLN A 73 -18.01 -9.33 -14.23
C GLN A 73 -18.33 -8.62 -12.91
N ALA A 74 -17.35 -7.99 -12.27
CA ALA A 74 -17.55 -7.32 -11.00
C ALA A 74 -18.24 -5.97 -11.20
N SER A 75 -19.19 -5.65 -10.31
CA SER A 75 -19.71 -4.29 -10.21
C SER A 75 -18.65 -3.38 -9.61
N TYR A 76 -18.22 -2.37 -10.37
CA TYR A 76 -17.19 -1.43 -9.95
C TYR A 76 -17.80 -0.12 -9.47
N THR A 77 -17.33 0.35 -8.31
CA THR A 77 -17.62 1.69 -7.80
C THR A 77 -16.34 2.36 -7.34
N TRP A 78 -16.28 3.68 -7.51
CA TRP A 78 -15.21 4.50 -7.01
C TRP A 78 -15.76 5.71 -6.28
N GLN A 79 -15.07 6.13 -5.22
CA GLN A 79 -15.36 7.35 -4.49
C GLN A 79 -14.07 7.94 -3.91
N GLU A 80 -14.11 9.23 -3.59
CA GLU A 80 -13.05 9.94 -2.91
C GLU A 80 -13.56 10.46 -1.56
N GLN A 81 -12.78 10.26 -0.50
CA GLN A 81 -13.10 10.75 0.84
C GLN A 81 -11.84 11.32 1.48
N GLY A 82 -11.75 12.66 1.55
CA GLY A 82 -10.53 13.32 2.00
C GLY A 82 -9.34 12.94 1.10
N PRO A 83 -8.19 12.50 1.66
CA PRO A 83 -7.03 12.09 0.87
C PRO A 83 -7.14 10.66 0.30
N HIS A 84 -8.28 9.98 0.48
CA HIS A 84 -8.45 8.56 0.16
C HIS A 84 -9.25 8.36 -1.13
N GLN A 85 -8.66 7.65 -2.08
CA GLN A 85 -9.32 7.13 -3.28
C GLN A 85 -9.73 5.68 -3.03
N ILE A 86 -11.02 5.40 -3.07
CA ILE A 86 -11.60 4.12 -2.67
C ILE A 86 -12.21 3.47 -3.90
N HIS A 87 -11.60 2.38 -4.35
CA HIS A 87 -12.04 1.56 -5.46
C HIS A 87 -12.63 0.27 -4.91
N ARG A 88 -13.81 -0.12 -5.38
CA ARG A 88 -14.49 -1.32 -4.90
C ARG A 88 -15.03 -2.14 -6.06
N TRP A 89 -14.70 -3.42 -6.05
CA TRP A 89 -15.23 -4.44 -6.95
C TRP A 89 -16.10 -5.38 -6.14
N ARG A 90 -17.38 -5.49 -6.49
CA ARG A 90 -18.32 -6.45 -5.90
C ARG A 90 -18.55 -7.62 -6.84
N LEU A 91 -18.48 -8.84 -6.33
CA LEU A 91 -18.70 -10.07 -7.07
C LEU A 91 -19.96 -10.76 -6.54
N ASP A 92 -20.85 -11.13 -7.45
CA ASP A 92 -22.12 -11.80 -7.11
C ASP A 92 -21.94 -13.32 -6.91
N GLU A 93 -20.85 -13.88 -7.42
CA GLU A 93 -20.54 -15.31 -7.39
C GLU A 93 -19.27 -15.63 -6.60
N GLY A 94 -19.18 -16.86 -6.09
CA GLY A 94 -18.02 -17.35 -5.36
C GLY A 94 -17.97 -16.94 -3.88
N ASN A 95 -16.88 -17.33 -3.21
CA ASN A 95 -16.70 -17.04 -1.78
C ASN A 95 -16.26 -15.58 -1.53
N ILE A 96 -15.52 -14.97 -2.45
CA ILE A 96 -15.11 -13.57 -2.33
C ILE A 96 -16.24 -12.69 -2.83
N ARG A 97 -16.70 -11.77 -1.99
CA ARG A 97 -17.87 -10.91 -2.25
C ARG A 97 -17.47 -9.50 -2.64
N SER A 98 -16.36 -9.01 -2.10
CA SER A 98 -15.83 -7.73 -2.52
C SER A 98 -14.33 -7.62 -2.30
N ILE A 99 -13.72 -6.81 -3.15
CA ILE A 99 -12.35 -6.31 -3.00
C ILE A 99 -12.46 -4.80 -2.94
N THR A 100 -11.86 -4.19 -1.92
CA THR A 100 -11.74 -2.73 -1.81
C THR A 100 -10.26 -2.38 -1.81
N GLN A 101 -9.84 -1.49 -2.70
CA GLN A 101 -8.52 -0.87 -2.71
C GLN A 101 -8.68 0.58 -2.26
N ILE A 102 -7.91 0.99 -1.25
CA ILE A 102 -7.86 2.35 -0.74
C ILE A 102 -6.46 2.88 -1.01
N GLN A 103 -6.34 3.85 -1.92
CA GLN A 103 -5.10 4.54 -2.19
C GLN A 103 -5.11 5.90 -1.49
N SER A 104 -4.03 6.24 -0.78
CA SER A 104 -3.92 7.50 -0.05
C SER A 104 -2.58 8.14 -0.30
N ILE A 105 -2.59 9.40 -0.71
CA ILE A 105 -1.36 10.17 -0.94
C ILE A 105 -1.24 11.21 0.19
N ILE A 106 -0.21 11.06 1.03
CA ILE A 106 0.05 11.96 2.15
C ILE A 106 1.35 12.72 1.91
N GLN A 107 1.26 14.05 1.93
CA GLN A 107 2.42 14.92 1.85
C GLN A 107 2.91 15.24 3.26
N LEU A 108 4.21 15.05 3.49
CA LEU A 108 4.90 15.47 4.70
C LEU A 108 5.89 16.58 4.35
N ASP A 109 5.73 17.71 5.01
CA ASP A 109 6.67 18.83 4.97
C ASP A 109 6.89 19.26 6.43
N THR A 110 8.00 18.83 7.02
CA THR A 110 8.28 19.03 8.45
C THR A 110 9.75 19.31 8.71
N VAL A 111 10.04 20.01 9.81
CA VAL A 111 11.40 20.28 10.28
C VAL A 111 11.63 19.51 11.58
N VAL A 112 12.57 18.58 11.56
CA VAL A 112 12.97 17.80 12.73
C VAL A 112 14.24 18.38 13.33
N THR A 113 14.23 18.57 14.65
CA THR A 113 15.42 19.04 15.38
C THR A 113 16.17 17.84 15.93
N GLN A 114 17.36 17.57 15.40
CA GLN A 114 18.23 16.52 15.91
C GLN A 114 19.04 17.05 17.09
N ARG A 115 18.85 16.44 18.27
CA ARG A 115 19.66 16.70 19.46
C ARG A 115 20.74 15.63 19.56
N TYR A 116 21.97 16.04 19.77
CA TYR A 116 23.08 15.12 19.95
C TYR A 116 23.37 14.90 21.44
N ALA A 117 23.70 13.67 21.81
CA ALA A 117 24.04 13.32 23.19
C ALA A 117 25.38 13.92 23.66
N ASP A 118 26.23 14.35 22.73
CA ASP A 118 27.56 14.92 22.97
C ASP A 118 27.55 16.46 23.13
N ASN A 119 26.40 17.05 23.48
CA ASN A 119 26.20 18.50 23.66
C ASN A 119 26.54 19.37 22.44
N LYS A 120 26.57 18.79 21.22
CA LYS A 120 26.61 19.61 20.00
C LYS A 120 25.33 20.44 19.86
N PRO A 121 25.41 21.66 19.28
CA PRO A 121 24.22 22.43 18.95
C PRO A 121 23.25 21.58 18.13
N PRO A 122 21.94 21.64 18.43
CA PRO A 122 20.96 20.89 17.67
C PRO A 122 20.95 21.37 16.21
N THR A 123 20.85 20.41 15.29
CA THR A 123 20.70 20.69 13.87
C THR A 123 19.23 20.58 13.49
N GLN A 124 18.80 21.41 12.55
CA GLN A 124 17.48 21.30 11.95
C GLN A 124 17.61 20.57 10.63
N GLN A 125 16.83 19.52 10.46
CA GLN A 125 16.71 18.81 9.21
C GLN A 125 15.30 19.02 8.66
N HIS A 126 15.23 19.58 7.47
CA HIS A 126 13.98 19.69 6.73
C HIS A 126 13.70 18.35 6.03
N ILE A 127 12.52 17.79 6.24
CA ILE A 127 12.07 16.54 5.65
C ILE A 127 10.85 16.87 4.79
N ARG A 128 10.99 16.63 3.49
CA ARG A 128 9.89 16.74 2.52
C ARG A 128 9.74 15.42 1.79
N ASN A 129 8.65 14.72 2.05
CA ASN A 129 8.36 13.40 1.48
C ASN A 129 6.90 13.28 1.07
N SER A 130 6.62 12.42 0.09
CA SER A 130 5.27 12.00 -0.28
C SER A 130 5.15 10.52 0.03
N PHE A 131 4.04 10.10 0.64
CA PHE A 131 3.76 8.70 0.92
C PHE A 131 2.53 8.27 0.14
N THR A 132 2.66 7.18 -0.62
CA THR A 132 1.54 6.55 -1.31
C THR A 132 1.22 5.25 -0.60
N PHE A 133 0.19 5.25 0.23
CA PHE A 133 -0.29 4.05 0.89
C PHE A 133 -1.34 3.36 0.02
N ARG A 134 -1.26 2.02 -0.05
CA ARG A 134 -2.33 1.19 -0.61
C ARG A 134 -2.77 0.15 0.39
N THR A 135 -4.06 0.19 0.71
CA THR A 135 -4.72 -0.81 1.55
C THR A 135 -5.67 -1.64 0.70
N TYR A 136 -5.66 -2.95 0.90
CA TYR A 136 -6.62 -3.87 0.29
C TYR A 136 -7.42 -4.57 1.36
N LEU A 137 -8.75 -4.56 1.19
CA LEU A 137 -9.70 -5.24 2.05
C LEU A 137 -10.47 -6.25 1.20
N VAL A 138 -10.46 -7.51 1.62
CA VAL A 138 -11.19 -8.57 0.93
C VAL A 138 -12.26 -9.10 1.85
N SER A 139 -13.52 -9.01 1.43
CA SER A 139 -14.65 -9.56 2.15
C SER A 139 -15.08 -10.87 1.50
N THR A 140 -15.38 -11.86 2.33
CA THR A 140 -15.92 -13.15 1.88
C THR A 140 -17.39 -13.26 2.23
N ALA A 141 -18.03 -14.35 1.79
CA ALA A 141 -19.43 -14.64 2.12
C ALA A 141 -19.65 -14.82 3.63
N SER A 142 -18.60 -15.19 4.37
CA SER A 142 -18.65 -15.47 5.81
C SER A 142 -18.20 -14.30 6.69
N GLU A 143 -17.42 -13.37 6.16
CA GLU A 143 -16.68 -12.41 6.98
C GLU A 143 -16.29 -11.15 6.20
N GLN A 144 -16.55 -9.99 6.78
CA GLN A 144 -16.14 -8.70 6.23
C GLN A 144 -14.66 -8.44 6.51
N HIS A 145 -13.93 -7.97 5.50
CA HIS A 145 -12.50 -7.64 5.61
C HIS A 145 -11.64 -8.78 6.18
N LYS A 146 -11.98 -10.02 5.82
CA LYS A 146 -11.28 -11.25 6.21
C LYS A 146 -9.79 -11.20 5.88
N LEU A 147 -9.45 -10.60 4.73
CA LEU A 147 -8.08 -10.30 4.38
C LEU A 147 -7.87 -8.79 4.39
N TYR A 148 -6.77 -8.37 4.99
CA TYR A 148 -6.29 -7.00 5.02
C TYR A 148 -4.83 -6.98 4.58
N TYR A 149 -4.46 -6.06 3.71
CA TYR A 149 -3.08 -5.85 3.26
C TYR A 149 -2.80 -4.36 3.22
N LEU A 150 -1.66 -3.94 3.77
CA LEU A 150 -1.22 -2.55 3.76
C LEU A 150 0.24 -2.47 3.31
N THR A 151 0.48 -1.64 2.30
CA THR A 151 1.80 -1.31 1.77
C THR A 151 1.98 0.19 1.60
N GLU A 152 3.22 0.64 1.64
CA GLU A 152 3.61 1.98 1.16
C GLU A 152 4.51 1.82 -0.05
N GLU A 153 4.26 2.65 -1.07
CA GLU A 153 4.83 2.50 -2.40
C GLU A 153 6.35 2.38 -2.42
N GLU A 154 7.11 3.05 -1.57
CA GLU A 154 8.58 2.94 -1.58
C GLU A 154 9.10 1.95 -0.54
N GLN A 155 8.49 1.92 0.64
CA GLN A 155 8.90 1.12 1.79
C GLN A 155 8.58 -0.37 1.65
N GLY A 156 7.46 -0.68 1.00
CA GLY A 156 6.94 -2.03 0.84
C GLY A 156 5.84 -2.41 1.84
N LEU A 157 5.66 -3.72 2.00
CA LEU A 157 4.66 -4.31 2.89
C LEU A 157 4.86 -3.81 4.33
N LEU A 158 3.83 -3.21 4.91
CA LEU A 158 3.84 -2.72 6.29
C LEU A 158 3.07 -3.67 7.22
N ALA A 159 1.93 -4.19 6.77
CA ALA A 159 1.12 -5.10 7.57
C ALA A 159 0.16 -5.92 6.72
N TYR A 160 -0.23 -7.09 7.22
CA TYR A 160 -1.38 -7.83 6.69
C TYR A 160 -2.11 -8.58 7.82
N ARG A 161 -3.34 -9.00 7.54
CA ARG A 161 -4.16 -9.83 8.42
C ARG A 161 -4.92 -10.88 7.61
N ILE A 162 -5.01 -12.09 8.16
CA ILE A 162 -5.80 -13.22 7.64
C ILE A 162 -6.65 -13.76 8.80
N GLY A 163 -7.93 -13.37 8.85
CA GLY A 163 -8.78 -13.64 10.01
C GLY A 163 -8.19 -13.02 11.29
N GLU A 164 -7.84 -13.85 12.27
CA GLU A 164 -7.23 -13.41 13.55
C GLU A 164 -5.70 -13.24 13.49
N LYS A 165 -5.05 -13.82 12.47
CA LYS A 165 -3.59 -13.70 12.30
C LYS A 165 -3.25 -12.30 11.80
N GLN A 166 -2.39 -11.59 12.52
CA GLN A 166 -1.90 -10.27 12.18
C GLN A 166 -0.38 -10.26 12.13
N VAL A 167 0.16 -9.73 11.04
CA VAL A 167 1.60 -9.57 10.83
C VAL A 167 1.93 -8.13 10.52
N LYS A 168 3.00 -7.61 11.14
CA LYS A 168 3.55 -6.29 10.89
C LYS A 168 5.02 -6.42 10.52
N ILE A 169 5.44 -5.66 9.52
CA ILE A 169 6.82 -5.58 9.06
C ILE A 169 7.37 -4.21 9.44
N THR A 170 8.55 -4.19 10.04
CA THR A 170 9.29 -2.96 10.32
C THR A 170 10.66 -3.04 9.69
N TYR A 171 11.00 -2.10 8.82
CA TYR A 171 12.31 -2.05 8.17
C TYR A 171 13.27 -1.20 8.99
N ALA A 172 14.53 -1.62 9.10
CA ALA A 172 15.55 -0.86 9.83
C ALA A 172 15.88 0.47 9.13
N ALA A 173 15.84 0.49 7.81
CA ALA A 173 15.95 1.70 7.00
C ALA A 173 14.55 2.18 6.59
N SER A 174 13.85 2.82 7.52
CA SER A 174 12.53 3.38 7.24
C SER A 174 12.64 4.68 6.44
N LYS A 175 11.77 4.90 5.47
CA LYS A 175 11.58 6.17 4.77
C LYS A 175 11.37 7.29 5.79
N ALA A 176 12.15 8.37 5.67
CA ALA A 176 12.18 9.43 6.66
C ALA A 176 10.79 10.05 6.85
N GLY A 177 10.35 10.20 8.09
CA GLY A 177 9.02 10.73 8.42
C GLY A 177 7.86 9.72 8.31
N LEU A 178 8.10 8.47 7.90
CA LEU A 178 7.06 7.43 7.88
C LEU A 178 6.47 7.21 9.28
N ALA A 179 7.32 7.20 10.32
CA ALA A 179 6.89 7.03 11.70
C ALA A 179 5.98 8.17 12.21
N ASP A 180 6.10 9.37 11.62
CA ASP A 180 5.27 10.52 11.97
C ASP A 180 3.91 10.46 11.27
N VAL A 181 3.86 9.93 10.04
CA VAL A 181 2.64 9.90 9.21
C VAL A 181 1.79 8.64 9.45
N LEU A 182 2.44 7.48 9.62
CA LEU A 182 1.78 6.18 9.65
C LEU A 182 0.71 6.05 10.76
N PRO A 183 0.92 6.51 12.01
CA PRO A 183 -0.10 6.39 13.05
C PRO A 183 -1.39 7.15 12.74
N ASP A 184 -1.26 8.37 12.20
CA ASP A 184 -2.41 9.18 11.81
C ASP A 184 -3.14 8.57 10.61
N PHE A 185 -2.39 8.07 9.62
CA PHE A 185 -2.95 7.35 8.49
C PHE A 185 -3.74 6.11 8.92
N LEU A 186 -3.19 5.27 9.79
CA LEU A 186 -3.87 4.06 10.29
C LEU A 186 -5.18 4.41 11.00
N ARG A 187 -5.20 5.48 11.81
CA ARG A 187 -6.42 5.94 12.48
C ARG A 187 -7.49 6.41 11.48
N GLN A 188 -7.09 7.12 10.43
CA GLN A 188 -8.00 7.53 9.36
C GLN A 188 -8.56 6.32 8.61
N LEU A 189 -7.70 5.35 8.31
CA LEU A 189 -8.07 4.11 7.66
C LEU A 189 -9.06 3.31 8.51
N ASP A 190 -8.81 3.16 9.81
CA ASP A 190 -9.73 2.45 10.73
C ASP A 190 -11.13 3.09 10.72
N ASN A 191 -11.20 4.42 10.84
CA ASN A 191 -12.47 5.16 10.75
C ASN A 191 -13.15 4.97 9.40
N LEU A 192 -12.38 4.98 8.32
CA LEU A 192 -12.90 4.80 6.97
C LEU A 192 -13.47 3.39 6.79
N THR A 193 -12.72 2.36 7.19
CA THR A 193 -13.14 0.95 7.05
C THR A 193 -14.37 0.61 7.89
N ALA A 194 -14.60 1.30 9.02
CA ALA A 194 -15.80 1.12 9.83
C ALA A 194 -17.09 1.59 9.12
N THR A 195 -16.97 2.42 8.08
CA THR A 195 -18.10 2.96 7.29
C THR A 195 -18.32 2.25 5.95
N LEU A 196 -17.40 1.35 5.58
CA LEU A 196 -17.34 0.67 4.29
C LEU A 196 -18.07 -0.67 4.29
#